data_AF-A0A2G1Y5M5-F1
#
_entry.id   AF-A0A2G1Y5M5-F1
#
_cell.length_a   1.000
_cell.length_b   1.000
_cell.length_c   1.000
_cell.angle_alpha   90.00
_cell.angle_beta   90.00
_cell.angle_gamma   90.00
#
_symmetry.space_group_name_H-M   'P 1'
#
loop_
_entity.id
_entity.type
_entity.pdbx_description
1 polymer ?
#
loop_
_entity_poly.entity_id
_entity_poly.type
_entity_poly.pdbx_seq_one_letter_code
_entity_poly.pdbx_strand_id
1 'polypeptide(L)'
;MEMEQRKRGRKRLGNKKRYHNVMLRFNDTEYDKLRLICESYHLNIRERGVISPLLRRLVLDKEAEGKDRLPNTSNLAYHINKIGNNINQLVKLAHHKNLRSPNSSLENEIQKSNGLLNELIKITIEKQTG
;
A
#
# COMPACT_ATOMS: atom_id res chain seq x y z
N MET A 1 33.94 -29.13 -10.05
CA MET A 1 33.08 -27.94 -9.94
C MET A 1 32.24 -28.08 -8.68
N GLU A 2 32.68 -27.47 -7.59
CA GLU A 2 31.90 -27.45 -6.34
C GLU A 2 30.68 -26.55 -6.52
N MET A 3 29.48 -27.13 -6.39
CA MET A 3 28.26 -26.34 -6.28
C MET A 3 28.15 -25.79 -4.86
N GLU A 4 28.36 -24.48 -4.70
CA GLU A 4 28.06 -23.78 -3.45
C GLU A 4 26.61 -24.02 -3.05
N GLN A 5 26.42 -24.60 -1.86
CA GLN A 5 25.10 -24.84 -1.26
C GLN A 5 24.30 -23.53 -1.22
N ARG A 6 23.13 -23.53 -1.86
CA ARG A 6 22.19 -22.39 -1.85
C ARG A 6 21.61 -22.22 -0.44
N LYS A 7 22.30 -21.44 0.41
CA LYS A 7 21.79 -21.03 1.73
C LYS A 7 20.47 -20.27 1.56
N ARG A 8 19.39 -20.79 2.12
CA ARG A 8 18.10 -20.10 2.22
C ARG A 8 18.26 -18.90 3.16
N GLY A 9 18.03 -17.69 2.66
CA GLY A 9 18.18 -16.44 3.42
C GLY A 9 18.24 -15.19 2.55
N ARG A 10 18.50 -14.03 3.17
CA ARG A 10 18.64 -12.73 2.51
C ARG A 10 19.73 -12.79 1.43
N LYS A 11 19.38 -12.43 0.19
CA LYS A 11 20.29 -12.37 -0.97
C LYS A 11 21.61 -11.68 -0.55
N ARG A 12 22.74 -12.39 -0.68
CA ARG A 12 24.06 -11.80 -0.49
C ARG A 12 24.16 -10.58 -1.40
N LEU A 13 24.43 -9.40 -0.82
CA LEU A 13 24.70 -8.23 -1.64
C LEU A 13 25.99 -8.50 -2.39
N GLY A 14 25.90 -8.76 -3.69
CA GLY A 14 27.08 -8.95 -4.53
C GLY A 14 27.96 -7.70 -4.53
N ASN A 15 29.22 -7.87 -4.95
CA ASN A 15 30.28 -6.85 -4.96
C ASN A 15 29.98 -5.61 -5.84
N LYS A 16 28.78 -5.52 -6.42
CA LYS A 16 28.38 -4.51 -7.41
C LYS A 16 27.37 -3.49 -6.89
N LYS A 17 26.90 -3.57 -5.64
CA LYS A 17 25.73 -2.77 -5.23
C LYS A 17 26.04 -1.32 -4.85
N ARG A 18 27.28 -1.00 -4.44
CA ARG A 18 27.68 0.35 -3.99
C ARG A 18 29.16 0.56 -4.28
N TYR A 19 29.47 1.27 -5.36
CA TYR A 19 30.85 1.56 -5.77
C TYR A 19 31.40 2.85 -5.17
N HIS A 20 30.53 3.81 -4.90
CA HIS A 20 30.90 5.11 -4.35
C HIS A 20 30.62 5.15 -2.86
N ASN A 21 31.63 5.57 -2.09
CA ASN A 21 31.53 5.79 -0.65
C ASN A 21 31.73 7.28 -0.36
N VAL A 22 30.88 7.83 0.51
CA VAL A 22 30.96 9.21 0.99
C VAL A 22 31.02 9.14 2.51
N MET A 23 32.07 9.71 3.10
CA MET A 23 32.23 9.78 4.55
C MET A 23 31.62 11.09 5.05
N LEU A 24 30.60 10.98 5.91
CA LEU A 24 29.99 12.12 6.57
C LEU A 24 30.45 12.15 8.02
N ARG A 25 30.93 13.31 8.47
CA ARG A 25 31.28 13.57 9.87
C ARG A 25 30.17 14.42 10.48
N PHE A 26 29.77 14.07 11.68
CA PHE A 26 28.79 14.80 12.47
C PHE A 26 29.46 15.29 13.74
N ASN A 27 29.17 16.52 14.14
CA ASN A 27 29.45 16.96 15.50
C ASN A 27 28.39 16.41 16.47
N ASP A 28 28.61 16.56 17.78
CA ASP A 28 27.72 15.99 18.80
C ASP A 28 26.27 16.52 18.67
N THR A 29 26.11 17.81 18.39
CA THR A 29 24.77 18.42 18.23
C THR A 29 24.03 17.92 16.99
N GLU A 30 24.74 17.67 15.89
CA GLU A 30 24.19 17.10 14.66
C GLU A 30 23.85 15.63 14.85
N TYR A 31 24.68 14.90 15.60
CA TYR A 31 24.45 13.51 15.94
C TYR A 31 23.20 13.35 16.82
N ASP A 32 22.99 14.24 17.78
CA ASP A 32 21.77 14.26 18.60
C ASP A 32 20.51 14.53 17.77
N LYS A 33 20.57 15.47 16.82
CA LYS A 33 19.47 15.70 15.87
C LYS A 33 19.18 14.45 15.04
N LEU A 34 20.22 13.77 14.56
CA LEU A 34 20.06 12.51 13.83
C LEU A 34 19.42 11.42 14.68
N ARG A 35 19.78 11.35 15.96
CA ARG A 35 19.19 10.42 16.91
C ARG A 35 17.70 10.67 17.08
N LEU A 36 17.29 11.93 17.29
CA LEU A 36 15.87 12.29 17.39
C LEU A 36 15.08 11.91 16.13
N ILE A 37 15.67 12.09 14.95
CA ILE A 37 15.04 11.66 13.69
C ILE A 37 14.94 10.14 13.63
N CYS A 38 15.93 9.38 14.09
CA CYS A 38 15.83 7.92 14.14
C CYS A 38 14.72 7.47 15.09
N GLU A 39 14.64 8.07 16.27
CA GLU A 39 13.64 7.75 17.29
C GLU A 39 12.20 8.04 16.81
N SER A 40 11.99 9.08 16.00
CA SER A 40 10.68 9.38 15.40
C SER A 40 10.19 8.31 14.42
N TYR A 41 11.10 7.56 13.78
CA TYR A 41 10.79 6.38 12.98
C TYR A 41 10.83 5.07 13.77
N HIS A 42 10.97 5.14 15.10
CA HIS A 42 11.17 4.00 16.00
C HIS A 42 12.39 3.14 15.63
N LEU A 43 13.45 3.80 15.14
CA LEU A 43 14.70 3.16 14.76
C LEU A 43 15.79 3.43 15.80
N ASN A 44 16.59 2.41 16.11
CA ASN A 44 17.72 2.56 17.00
C ASN A 44 18.99 2.93 16.22
N ILE A 45 19.50 4.14 16.44
CA ILE A 45 20.72 4.66 15.79
C ILE A 45 21.95 3.78 16.00
N ARG A 46 22.00 3.01 17.10
CA ARG A 46 23.13 2.12 17.42
C ARG A 46 23.13 0.83 16.60
N GLU A 47 22.02 0.49 15.97
CA GLU A 47 21.93 -0.73 15.16
C GLU A 47 22.63 -0.57 13.81
N ARG A 48 23.39 -1.61 13.45
CA ARG A 48 24.13 -1.63 12.19
C ARG A 48 23.16 -1.57 11.02
N GLY A 49 23.32 -0.57 10.17
CA GLY A 49 22.54 -0.42 8.95
C GLY A 49 21.24 0.35 9.12
N VAL A 50 21.06 1.10 10.20
CA VAL A 50 19.95 2.06 10.37
C VAL A 50 20.30 3.41 9.73
N ILE A 51 21.47 3.96 10.08
CA ILE A 51 21.86 5.32 9.67
C ILE A 51 22.09 5.44 8.17
N SER A 52 22.81 4.50 7.55
CA SER A 52 23.14 4.61 6.12
C SER A 52 21.92 4.57 5.20
N PRO A 53 20.91 3.71 5.43
CA PRO A 53 19.65 3.77 4.67
C PRO A 53 18.83 5.02 4.97
N LEU A 54 18.77 5.46 6.23
CA LEU A 54 18.03 6.66 6.61
C LEU A 54 18.61 7.91 5.92
N LEU A 55 19.92 8.15 6.03
CA LEU A 55 20.59 9.29 5.39
C LEU A 55 20.42 9.26 3.87
N ARG A 56 20.54 8.08 3.25
CA ARG A 56 20.30 7.91 1.82
C ARG A 56 18.88 8.29 1.44
N ARG A 57 17.89 7.81 2.20
CA ARG A 57 16.50 8.14 1.98
C ARG A 57 16.28 9.64 2.13
N LEU A 58 16.79 10.26 3.19
CA LEU A 58 16.66 11.71 3.41
C LEU A 58 17.29 12.55 2.30
N VAL A 59 18.45 12.14 1.78
CA VAL A 59 19.11 12.83 0.67
C VAL A 59 18.33 12.66 -0.64
N LEU A 60 17.92 11.43 -0.97
CA LEU A 60 17.13 11.15 -2.19
C LEU A 60 15.72 11.77 -2.13
N ASP A 61 15.08 11.74 -0.96
CA ASP A 61 13.74 12.29 -0.76
C ASP A 61 13.74 13.82 -0.80
N LYS A 62 14.89 14.48 -0.51
CA LYS A 62 15.07 15.94 -0.60
C LYS A 62 15.16 16.47 -2.03
N GLU A 63 15.68 15.67 -2.98
CA GLU A 63 15.77 16.07 -4.40
C GLU A 63 14.45 15.87 -5.16
N ALA A 64 13.53 15.05 -4.64
CA ALA A 64 12.21 14.91 -5.22
C ALA A 64 11.33 16.11 -4.84
N GLU A 65 11.47 17.22 -5.58
CA GLU A 65 10.42 18.23 -5.70
C GLU A 65 9.08 17.50 -5.93
N GLY A 66 8.02 17.92 -5.26
CA GLY A 66 6.72 17.20 -5.22
C GLY A 66 6.07 16.90 -6.57
N LYS A 67 6.66 17.33 -7.69
CA LYS A 67 6.26 17.05 -9.07
C LYS A 67 6.65 15.64 -9.57
N ASP A 68 7.71 15.03 -9.01
CA ASP A 68 8.20 13.71 -9.47
C ASP A 68 7.77 12.54 -8.58
N ARG A 69 7.00 12.80 -7.51
CA ARG A 69 6.46 11.74 -6.65
C ARG A 69 5.18 11.19 -7.27
N LEU A 70 5.16 9.88 -7.53
CA LEU A 70 3.93 9.17 -7.89
C LEU A 70 2.86 9.46 -6.83
N PRO A 71 1.60 9.78 -7.24
CA PRO A 71 0.54 10.05 -6.30
C PRO A 71 0.32 8.84 -5.38
N ASN A 72 0.03 9.10 -4.11
CA ASN A 72 -0.25 8.03 -3.16
C ASN A 72 -1.59 7.35 -3.53
N THR A 73 -1.51 6.25 -4.26
CA THR A 73 -2.68 5.47 -4.72
C THR A 73 -3.23 4.51 -3.68
N SER A 74 -2.67 4.46 -2.46
CA SER A 74 -3.09 3.51 -1.43
C SER A 74 -4.58 3.61 -1.07
N ASN A 75 -5.11 4.84 -0.98
CA ASN A 75 -6.53 5.05 -0.69
C ASN A 75 -7.42 4.58 -1.85
N LEU A 76 -7.02 4.87 -3.10
CA LEU A 76 -7.73 4.40 -4.29
C LEU A 76 -7.72 2.86 -4.38
N ALA A 77 -6.57 2.24 -4.13
CA ALA A 77 -6.43 0.79 -4.11
C ALA A 77 -7.30 0.15 -3.00
N TYR A 78 -7.39 0.77 -1.82
CA TYR A 78 -8.28 0.32 -0.75
C TYR A 78 -9.76 0.34 -1.17
N HIS A 79 -10.22 1.44 -1.78
CA HIS A 79 -11.59 1.55 -2.27
C HIS A 79 -11.90 0.57 -3.40
N ILE A 80 -10.98 0.40 -4.36
CA ILE A 80 -11.13 -0.59 -5.44
C ILE A 80 -11.21 -2.01 -4.88
N ASN A 81 -10.36 -2.36 -3.91
CA ASN A 81 -10.42 -3.67 -3.25
C ASN A 81 -11.74 -3.91 -2.52
N LYS A 82 -12.28 -2.89 -1.86
CA LYS A 82 -13.58 -2.98 -1.18
C LYS A 82 -14.72 -3.22 -2.19
N ILE A 83 -14.69 -2.51 -3.33
CA ILE A 83 -15.65 -2.72 -4.43
C ILE A 83 -15.53 -4.14 -4.99
N GLY A 84 -14.30 -4.59 -5.30
CA GLY A 84 -14.05 -5.93 -5.82
C GLY A 84 -14.54 -7.04 -4.87
N ASN A 85 -14.35 -6.88 -3.57
CA ASN A 85 -14.87 -7.82 -2.57
C ASN A 85 -16.40 -7.90 -2.57
N ASN A 86 -17.09 -6.75 -2.63
CA ASN A 86 -18.55 -6.72 -2.68
C ASN A 86 -19.09 -7.39 -3.95
N ILE A 87 -18.47 -7.13 -5.11
CA ILE A 87 -18.82 -7.79 -6.38
C ILE A 87 -18.63 -9.31 -6.27
N ASN A 88 -17.51 -9.77 -5.71
CA ASN A 88 -17.24 -11.19 -5.54
C ASN A 88 -18.28 -11.87 -4.63
N GLN A 89 -18.71 -11.20 -3.56
CA GLN A 89 -19.78 -11.70 -2.69
C GLN A 89 -21.12 -11.82 -3.44
N LEU A 90 -21.50 -10.80 -4.23
CA LEU A 90 -22.72 -10.83 -5.04
C LEU A 90 -22.71 -11.96 -6.07
N VAL A 91 -21.58 -12.17 -6.77
CA VAL A 91 -21.42 -13.26 -7.75
C VAL A 91 -21.54 -14.62 -7.07
N LYS A 92 -20.89 -14.82 -5.92
CA LYS A 92 -21.00 -16.07 -5.15
C LYS A 92 -22.43 -16.32 -4.68
N LEU A 93 -23.13 -15.31 -4.19
CA LEU A 93 -24.53 -15.42 -3.76
C LEU A 93 -25.45 -15.77 -4.94
N ALA A 94 -25.29 -15.10 -6.09
CA ALA A 94 -26.03 -15.40 -7.30
C ALA A 94 -25.78 -16.83 -7.77
N HIS A 95 -24.52 -17.28 -7.81
CA HIS A 95 -24.14 -18.63 -8.19
C HIS A 95 -24.72 -19.69 -7.23
N HIS A 96 -24.60 -19.48 -5.91
CA HIS A 96 -25.16 -20.40 -4.91
C HIS A 96 -26.70 -20.46 -4.97
N LYS A 97 -27.38 -19.34 -5.23
CA LYS A 97 -28.84 -19.31 -5.40
C LYS A 97 -29.28 -20.02 -6.67
N ASN A 98 -28.56 -19.83 -7.78
CA ASN A 98 -28.84 -20.49 -9.06
C ASN A 98 -28.66 -22.03 -8.95
N LEU A 99 -27.63 -22.48 -8.21
CA LEU A 99 -27.45 -23.91 -7.90
C LEU A 99 -28.54 -24.50 -7.00
N ARG A 100 -29.12 -23.71 -6.09
CA ARG A 100 -30.10 -24.18 -5.09
C ARG A 100 -31.53 -24.19 -5.62
N SER A 101 -31.83 -23.38 -6.64
CA SER A 101 -33.14 -23.32 -7.31
C SER A 101 -32.95 -22.77 -8.74
N PRO A 102 -32.93 -23.63 -9.77
CA PRO A 102 -32.58 -23.23 -11.14
C PRO A 102 -33.63 -22.36 -11.85
N ASN A 103 -34.66 -21.86 -11.18
CA ASN A 103 -35.74 -21.07 -11.78
C ASN A 103 -36.35 -20.00 -10.87
N SER A 104 -35.76 -19.68 -9.71
CA SER A 104 -36.35 -18.67 -8.82
C SER A 104 -35.81 -17.28 -9.13
N SER A 105 -36.57 -16.49 -9.90
CA SER A 105 -36.82 -15.04 -9.76
C SER A 105 -35.62 -14.10 -9.45
N LEU A 106 -34.38 -14.52 -9.68
CA LEU A 106 -33.18 -13.76 -9.30
C LEU A 106 -33.11 -12.47 -10.12
N GLU A 107 -33.52 -12.52 -11.38
CA GLU A 107 -33.63 -11.36 -12.25
C GLU A 107 -34.63 -10.33 -11.68
N ASN A 108 -35.82 -10.75 -11.27
CA ASN A 108 -36.82 -9.87 -10.66
C ASN A 108 -36.33 -9.29 -9.32
N GLU A 109 -35.64 -10.07 -8.49
CA GLU A 109 -35.06 -9.60 -7.23
C GLU A 109 -33.94 -8.58 -7.46
N ILE A 110 -33.03 -8.83 -8.41
CA ILE A 110 -31.96 -7.89 -8.80
C ILE A 110 -32.56 -6.61 -9.36
N GLN A 111 -33.57 -6.71 -10.23
CA GLN A 111 -34.24 -5.56 -10.83
C GLN A 111 -34.95 -4.70 -9.77
N LYS A 112 -35.63 -5.34 -8.80
CA LYS A 112 -36.27 -4.66 -7.68
C LYS A 112 -35.24 -4.02 -6.73
N SER A 113 -34.14 -4.70 -6.45
CA SER A 113 -33.05 -4.18 -5.63
C SER A 113 -32.33 -3.00 -6.28
N ASN A 114 -32.13 -3.03 -7.61
CA ASN A 114 -31.57 -1.91 -8.37
C ASN A 114 -32.52 -0.72 -8.41
N GLY A 115 -33.84 -0.95 -8.51
CA GLY A 115 -34.85 0.10 -8.42
C GLY A 115 -34.77 0.85 -7.08
N LEU A 116 -34.74 0.11 -5.97
CA LEU A 116 -34.64 0.68 -4.62
C LEU A 116 -33.32 1.41 -4.38
N LEU A 117 -32.20 0.87 -4.87
CA LEU A 117 -30.90 1.56 -4.81
C LEU A 117 -30.92 2.89 -5.57
N ASN A 118 -31.59 2.94 -6.72
CA ASN A 118 -31.68 4.15 -7.52
C ASN A 118 -32.56 5.22 -6.84
N GLU A 119 -33.65 4.82 -6.19
CA GLU A 119 -34.46 5.73 -5.36
C GLU A 119 -33.65 6.27 -4.17
N LEU A 120 -32.90 5.41 -3.47
CA LEU A 120 -32.04 5.85 -2.38
C LEU A 120 -30.97 6.84 -2.85
N ILE A 121 -30.34 6.60 -4.00
CA ILE A 121 -29.36 7.53 -4.59
C ILE A 121 -30.02 8.87 -4.89
N LYS A 122 -31.21 8.90 -5.51
CA LYS A 122 -31.95 10.14 -5.78
C LYS A 122 -32.25 10.92 -4.50
N ILE A 123 -32.79 10.26 -3.47
CA ILE A 123 -33.06 10.88 -2.17
C ILE A 123 -31.79 11.46 -1.55
N THR A 124 -30.66 10.75 -1.68
CA THR A 124 -29.39 11.19 -1.10
C THR A 124 -28.79 12.39 -1.86
N ILE A 125 -28.96 12.44 -3.18
CA ILE A 125 -28.54 13.57 -4.02
C ILE A 125 -29.42 14.80 -3.76
N GLU A 126 -30.74 14.64 -3.72
CA GLU A 126 -31.69 15.72 -3.45
C GLU A 126 -31.44 16.37 -2.07
N LYS A 127 -31.09 15.58 -1.06
CA LYS A 127 -30.70 16.05 0.28
C LYS A 127 -29.37 16.81 0.35
N GLN A 128 -28.50 16.70 -0.65
CA GLN A 128 -27.21 17.40 -0.70
C GLN A 128 -27.28 18.72 -1.46
N THR A 129 -28.32 18.92 -2.26
CA THR A 129 -28.51 20.09 -3.13
C THR A 129 -29.53 21.10 -2.61
N GLY A 130 -30.11 20.89 -1.43
CA GLY A 130 -30.98 21.84 -0.71
C GLY A 130 -30.43 22.13 0.67
#